data_AF-A0A840QF79-F1
#
_entry.id   AF-A0A840QF79-F1
#
_cell.length_a   1.000
_cell.length_b   1.000
_cell.length_c   1.000
_cell.angle_alpha   90.00
_cell.angle_beta   90.00
_cell.angle_gamma   90.00
#
_symmetry.space_group_name_H-M   'P 1'
#
loop_
_entity.id
_entity.type
_entity.pdbx_description
1 polymer ?
#
loop_
_entity_poly.entity_id
_entity_poly.type
_entity_poly.pdbx_seq_one_letter_code
_entity_poly.pdbx_strand_id
1 'polypeptide(L)'
;MSEPNDALRAARESIESLASPGHPLTRQELAEALNAQVYRSTEKITAIDANHIGKWERGVITWPAAHYRAALRAVLDIATDADLGLENRVAGVPLRTWTARRFYEALLAWVPVSR
;
A
#
# COMPACT_ATOMS: atom_id res chain seq x y z
N MET A 1 -19.21 0.92 -1.64
CA MET A 1 -18.16 -0.06 -1.98
C MET A 1 -17.09 0.70 -2.74
N SER A 2 -15.82 0.61 -2.34
CA SER A 2 -14.73 1.21 -3.11
C SER A 2 -14.56 0.48 -4.43
N GLU A 3 -14.11 1.20 -5.46
CA GLU A 3 -13.73 0.60 -6.73
C GLU A 3 -12.51 -0.31 -6.53
N PRO A 4 -12.56 -1.59 -6.97
CA PRO A 4 -11.41 -2.47 -6.93
C PRO A 4 -10.24 -1.93 -7.76
N ASN A 5 -9.02 -2.18 -7.28
CA ASN A 5 -7.80 -1.92 -8.04
C ASN A 5 -7.40 -3.21 -8.79
N ASP A 6 -8.06 -3.42 -9.92
CA ASP A 6 -7.81 -4.58 -10.78
C ASP A 6 -6.43 -4.54 -11.45
N ALA A 7 -5.85 -3.35 -11.65
CA ALA A 7 -4.51 -3.18 -12.21
C ALA A 7 -3.43 -3.77 -11.28
N LEU A 8 -3.45 -3.41 -9.99
CA LEU A 8 -2.53 -3.98 -9.00
C LEU A 8 -2.72 -5.49 -8.87
N ARG A 9 -3.97 -5.95 -8.88
CA ARG A 9 -4.28 -7.38 -8.80
C ARG A 9 -3.73 -8.14 -10.00
N ALA A 10 -3.95 -7.63 -11.21
CA ALA A 10 -3.46 -8.24 -12.45
C ALA A 10 -1.93 -8.25 -12.50
N ALA A 11 -1.27 -7.17 -12.08
CA ALA A 11 0.20 -7.10 -12.00
C ALA A 11 0.75 -8.20 -11.09
N ARG A 12 0.17 -8.38 -9.89
CA ARG A 12 0.54 -9.50 -9.00
C ARG A 12 0.29 -10.85 -9.66
N GLU A 13 -0.90 -11.04 -10.25
CA GLU A 13 -1.29 -12.33 -10.83
C GLU A 13 -0.52 -12.70 -12.10
N SER A 14 0.19 -11.75 -12.71
CA SER A 14 1.08 -11.99 -13.84
C SER A 14 2.43 -12.61 -13.46
N ILE A 15 2.80 -12.53 -12.18
CA ILE A 15 4.05 -13.11 -11.66
C ILE A 15 3.75 -14.52 -11.15
N GLU A 16 4.58 -15.49 -11.51
CA GLU A 16 4.48 -16.85 -10.99
C GLU A 16 5.00 -16.93 -9.55
N SER A 17 4.29 -17.65 -8.69
CA SER A 17 4.73 -17.96 -7.34
C SER A 17 5.94 -18.89 -7.36
N LEU A 18 6.98 -18.54 -6.62
CA LEU A 18 8.14 -19.42 -6.42
C LEU A 18 7.82 -20.56 -5.44
N ALA A 19 6.94 -20.31 -4.47
CA ALA A 19 6.54 -21.30 -3.48
C ALA A 19 5.49 -22.29 -4.01
N SER A 20 4.76 -21.93 -5.05
CA SER A 20 3.71 -22.75 -5.67
C SER A 20 3.77 -22.63 -7.20
N PRO A 21 4.65 -23.41 -7.86
CA PRO A 21 4.79 -23.39 -9.31
C PRO A 21 3.46 -23.63 -10.02
N GLY A 22 3.23 -22.92 -11.11
CA GLY A 22 1.97 -22.93 -11.86
C GLY A 22 0.85 -22.09 -11.23
N HIS A 23 1.07 -21.46 -10.08
CA HIS A 23 0.13 -20.53 -9.47
C HIS A 23 0.63 -19.08 -9.51
N PRO A 24 -0.27 -18.09 -9.59
CA PRO A 24 0.12 -16.69 -9.47
C PRO A 24 0.69 -16.37 -8.08
N LEU A 25 1.57 -15.35 -8.03
CA LEU A 25 2.16 -14.82 -6.80
C LEU A 25 1.07 -14.51 -5.78
N THR A 26 1.17 -15.08 -4.58
CA THR A 26 0.17 -14.84 -3.54
C THR A 26 0.32 -13.43 -2.95
N ARG A 27 -0.73 -12.94 -2.27
CA ARG A 27 -0.65 -11.69 -1.51
C ARG A 27 0.40 -11.75 -0.40
N GLN A 28 0.61 -12.92 0.18
CA GLN A 28 1.60 -13.10 1.25
C GLN A 28 3.02 -13.01 0.70
N GLU A 29 3.31 -13.69 -0.41
CA GLU A 29 4.62 -13.59 -1.06
C GLU A 29 4.91 -12.17 -1.54
N LEU A 30 3.90 -11.47 -2.09
CA LEU A 30 4.07 -10.06 -2.43
C LEU A 30 4.38 -9.21 -1.19
N ALA A 31 3.68 -9.43 -0.08
CA ALA A 31 3.93 -8.70 1.17
C ALA A 31 5.37 -8.90 1.67
N GLU A 32 5.87 -10.12 1.63
CA GLU A 32 7.25 -10.46 1.99
C GLU A 32 8.27 -9.79 1.07
N ALA A 33 8.04 -9.84 -0.25
CA ALA A 33 8.90 -9.18 -1.23
C ALA A 33 8.92 -7.65 -1.03
N LEU A 34 7.78 -7.04 -0.70
CA LEU A 34 7.71 -5.60 -0.42
C LEU A 34 8.43 -5.22 0.87
N ASN A 35 8.27 -5.97 1.95
CA ASN A 35 9.02 -5.71 3.18
C ASN A 35 10.53 -5.78 2.93
N ALA A 36 10.99 -6.79 2.18
CA ALA A 36 12.40 -6.89 1.79
C ALA A 36 12.85 -5.69 0.93
N GLN A 37 12.02 -5.25 -0.01
CA GLN A 37 12.35 -4.11 -0.88
C GLN A 37 12.36 -2.77 -0.14
N VAL A 38 11.42 -2.53 0.76
CA VAL A 38 11.39 -1.33 1.61
C VAL A 38 12.63 -1.32 2.51
N TYR A 39 12.99 -2.45 3.11
CA TYR A 39 14.20 -2.56 3.92
C TYR A 39 15.45 -2.26 3.09
N ARG A 40 15.61 -2.88 1.91
CA ARG A 40 16.77 -2.62 1.02
C ARG A 40 16.91 -1.16 0.60
N SER A 41 15.80 -0.45 0.41
CA SER A 41 15.81 0.93 -0.10
C SER A 41 15.83 2.00 0.98
N THR A 42 15.43 1.69 2.21
CA THR A 42 15.24 2.69 3.27
C THR A 42 15.79 2.31 4.63
N GLU A 43 16.26 1.07 4.80
CA GLU A 43 16.67 0.45 6.08
C GLU A 43 15.55 0.38 7.13
N LYS A 44 14.30 0.64 6.75
CA LYS A 44 13.15 0.58 7.65
C LYS A 44 12.49 -0.79 7.62
N ILE A 45 12.17 -1.28 8.81
CA ILE A 45 11.37 -2.49 8.99
C ILE A 45 9.89 -2.11 8.87
N THR A 46 9.16 -2.84 8.03
CA THR A 46 7.71 -2.72 7.88
C THR A 46 7.04 -4.06 8.11
N ALA A 47 5.78 -4.02 8.52
CA ALA A 47 4.95 -5.21 8.78
C ALA A 47 3.82 -5.31 7.76
N ILE A 48 4.15 -5.21 6.46
CA ILE A 48 3.17 -5.44 5.39
C ILE A 48 2.81 -6.93 5.42
N ASP A 49 1.51 -7.22 5.39
CA ASP A 49 0.97 -8.58 5.35
C ASP A 49 0.01 -8.74 4.16
N ALA A 50 -0.49 -9.95 3.93
CA ALA A 50 -1.47 -10.22 2.88
C ALA A 50 -2.75 -9.37 2.99
N ASN A 51 -3.13 -8.91 4.20
CA ASN A 51 -4.31 -8.07 4.40
C ASN A 51 -4.06 -6.63 3.93
N HIS A 52 -2.86 -6.08 4.12
CA HIS A 52 -2.46 -4.80 3.54
C HIS A 52 -2.56 -4.83 2.02
N ILE A 53 -2.01 -5.87 1.38
CA ILE A 53 -2.14 -6.07 -0.07
C ILE A 53 -3.61 -6.15 -0.48
N GLY A 54 -4.41 -6.93 0.25
CA GLY A 54 -5.84 -7.05 0.00
C GLY A 54 -6.60 -5.72 0.12
N LYS A 55 -6.19 -4.80 1.01
CA LYS A 55 -6.78 -3.46 1.11
C LYS A 55 -6.44 -2.59 -0.10
N TRP A 56 -5.23 -2.71 -0.66
CA TRP A 56 -4.83 -2.01 -1.88
C TRP A 56 -5.58 -2.54 -3.10
N GLU A 57 -5.62 -3.87 -3.29
CA GLU A 57 -6.35 -4.49 -4.40
C GLU A 57 -7.86 -4.25 -4.36
N ARG A 58 -8.47 -4.15 -3.18
CA ARG A 58 -9.90 -3.81 -3.05
C ARG A 58 -10.19 -2.31 -3.15
N GLY A 59 -9.17 -1.48 -3.33
CA GLY A 59 -9.31 -0.01 -3.33
C GLY A 59 -9.78 0.57 -1.99
N VAL A 60 -9.65 -0.17 -0.88
CA VAL A 60 -9.90 0.36 0.47
C VAL A 60 -8.87 1.44 0.80
N ILE A 61 -7.63 1.24 0.34
CA ILE A 61 -6.57 2.24 0.39
C ILE A 61 -6.12 2.46 -1.06
N THR A 62 -6.47 3.61 -1.64
CA THR A 62 -6.17 3.94 -3.04
C THR A 62 -4.82 4.63 -3.21
N TRP A 63 -4.28 5.22 -2.13
CA TRP A 63 -3.02 5.94 -2.16
C TRP A 63 -2.09 5.53 -0.99
N PRO A 64 -1.35 4.41 -1.13
CA PRO A 64 -0.37 4.00 -0.14
C PRO A 64 0.74 5.05 0.05
N ALA A 65 1.45 5.00 1.18
CA ALA A 65 2.60 5.87 1.43
C ALA A 65 3.69 5.71 0.34
N ALA A 66 4.47 6.77 0.11
CA ALA A 66 5.39 6.84 -1.04
C ALA A 66 6.40 5.69 -1.11
N HIS A 67 6.95 5.26 0.03
CA HIS A 67 7.90 4.14 0.08
C HIS A 67 7.25 2.80 -0.31
N TYR A 68 5.97 2.59 0.03
CA TYR A 68 5.23 1.40 -0.42
C TYR A 68 4.96 1.44 -1.91
N ARG A 69 4.59 2.60 -2.48
CA ARG A 69 4.38 2.72 -3.92
C ARG A 69 5.68 2.50 -4.70
N ALA A 70 6.79 3.05 -4.22
CA ALA A 70 8.11 2.81 -4.81
C ALA A 70 8.51 1.32 -4.74
N ALA A 71 8.25 0.65 -3.61
CA ALA A 71 8.51 -0.79 -3.48
C ALA A 71 7.61 -1.63 -4.39
N LEU A 72 6.32 -1.29 -4.51
CA LEU A 72 5.37 -1.95 -5.43
C LEU A 72 5.86 -1.88 -6.87
N ARG A 73 6.25 -0.69 -7.34
CA ARG A 73 6.82 -0.50 -8.67
C ARG A 73 8.07 -1.33 -8.89
N ALA A 74 8.99 -1.35 -7.92
CA ALA A 74 10.23 -2.10 -8.04
C ALA A 74 10.04 -3.63 -8.01
N VAL A 75 9.11 -4.14 -7.20
CA VAL A 75 8.87 -5.60 -7.09
C VAL A 75 8.05 -6.13 -8.27
N LEU A 76 7.08 -5.35 -8.75
CA LEU A 76 6.20 -5.75 -9.85
C LEU A 76 6.75 -5.35 -11.23
N ASP A 77 7.93 -4.74 -11.29
CA ASP A 77 8.57 -4.20 -12.50
C ASP A 77 7.66 -3.25 -13.29
N ILE A 78 7.00 -2.33 -12.58
CA ILE A 78 6.08 -1.35 -13.16
C ILE A 78 6.65 0.07 -13.04
N ALA A 79 6.61 0.83 -14.13
CA ALA A 79 7.26 2.14 -14.21
C ALA A 79 6.56 3.22 -13.37
N THR A 80 5.22 3.28 -13.38
CA THR A 80 4.47 4.39 -12.77
C THR A 80 3.41 3.94 -11.77
N ASP A 81 3.06 4.84 -10.84
CA ASP A 81 2.01 4.57 -9.83
C ASP A 81 0.63 4.38 -10.52
N ALA A 82 0.42 5.05 -11.66
CA ALA A 82 -0.82 4.99 -12.43
C ALA A 82 -1.02 3.65 -13.14
N ASP A 83 0.07 3.02 -13.62
CA ASP A 83 0.03 1.68 -14.21
C ASP A 83 -0.37 0.60 -13.18
N LEU A 84 -0.19 0.89 -11.89
CA LEU A 84 -0.67 0.06 -10.78
C LEU A 84 -2.08 0.46 -10.29
N GLY A 85 -2.76 1.39 -10.96
CA GLY A 85 -4.07 1.90 -10.54
C GLY A 85 -4.04 2.63 -9.19
N LEU A 86 -2.87 3.15 -8.77
CA LEU A 86 -2.76 3.93 -7.53
C LEU A 86 -3.14 5.38 -7.83
N GLU A 87 -4.10 5.91 -7.07
CA GLU A 87 -4.65 7.24 -7.29
C GLU A 87 -4.83 8.01 -5.99
N ASN A 88 -4.34 9.25 -5.97
CA ASN A 88 -4.56 10.17 -4.86
C ASN A 88 -5.97 10.79 -4.93
N ARG A 89 -6.99 10.01 -4.57
CA ARG A 89 -8.40 10.44 -4.59
C ARG A 89 -8.74 11.55 -3.59
N VAL A 90 -7.83 11.88 -2.66
CA VAL A 90 -8.02 12.93 -1.65
C VAL A 90 -7.35 14.26 -2.05
N ALA A 91 -6.42 14.27 -3.01
CA ALA A 91 -5.73 15.48 -3.45
C ALA A 91 -6.65 16.54 -4.11
N GLY A 92 -7.90 16.18 -4.42
CA GLY A 92 -8.91 17.11 -4.94
C GLY A 92 -9.67 17.91 -3.88
N VAL A 93 -9.51 17.64 -2.58
CA VAL A 93 -10.12 18.47 -1.52
C VAL A 93 -9.17 19.62 -1.22
N PRO A 94 -9.48 20.88 -1.61
CA PRO A 94 -8.66 22.01 -1.19
C PRO A 94 -8.60 22.02 0.34
N LEU A 95 -7.41 22.27 0.92
CA LEU A 95 -7.12 22.31 2.36
C LEU A 95 -7.85 23.46 3.12
N ARG A 96 -9.10 23.75 2.79
CA ARG A 96 -9.89 24.84 3.35
C ARG A 96 -10.90 24.42 4.42
N THR A 97 -10.95 23.16 4.84
CA THR A 97 -11.97 22.73 5.83
C THR A 97 -11.47 22.03 7.09
N TRP A 98 -10.17 21.82 7.27
CA TRP A 98 -9.64 21.31 8.54
C TRP A 98 -8.34 22.01 8.92
N THR A 99 -8.37 22.83 9.97
CA THR A 99 -7.15 23.38 10.58
C THR A 99 -6.35 22.23 11.19
N ALA A 100 -5.06 22.12 10.83
CA ALA A 100 -4.15 21.06 11.26
C ALA A 100 -4.20 20.75 12.77
N ARG A 101 -4.50 21.76 13.59
CA ARG A 101 -4.72 21.65 15.03
C ARG A 101 -5.79 20.61 15.42
N ARG A 102 -6.92 20.53 14.71
CA ARG A 102 -7.99 19.56 15.02
C ARG A 102 -7.61 18.13 14.66
N PHE A 103 -6.76 17.94 13.65
CA PHE A 103 -6.24 16.63 13.28
C PHE A 103 -5.27 16.12 14.36
N TYR A 104 -4.37 16.97 14.86
CA TYR A 104 -3.43 16.61 15.93
C TYR A 104 -4.11 16.43 17.29
N GLU A 105 -5.11 17.26 17.64
CA GLU A 105 -5.86 17.10 18.89
C GLU A 105 -6.67 15.78 18.93
N ALA A 106 -7.22 15.34 17.79
CA ALA A 106 -7.92 14.06 17.69
C ALA A 106 -6.97 12.84 17.77
N LEU A 107 -5.77 12.97 17.21
CA LEU A 107 -4.71 11.94 17.30
C LEU A 107 -4.14 11.82 18.73
N LEU A 108 -4.00 12.92 19.46
CA LEU A 108 -3.52 12.92 20.85
C LEU A 108 -4.58 12.43 21.84
N ALA A 109 -5.87 12.55 21.52
CA ALA A 109 -6.97 12.04 22.35
C ALA A 109 -7.07 10.49 22.36
N TRP A 110 -6.39 9.80 21.45
CA TRP A 110 -6.39 8.33 21.33
C TRP A 110 -5.02 7.71 21.67
N VAL A 111 -4.32 8.27 22.66
CA VAL A 111 -3.15 7.61 23.29
C VAL A 111 -3.56 7.21 24.70
N PRO A 112 -3.61 5.92 25.05
CA PRO A 112 -3.85 5.53 26.44
C PRO A 112 -2.59 5.86 27.24
N VAL A 113 -2.68 6.87 28.12
CA VAL A 113 -1.67 7.08 29.15
C VAL A 113 -1.74 5.87 30.09
N SER A 114 -0.78 4.96 29.95
CA SER A 114 -0.57 3.89 30.91
C SER A 114 0.11 4.50 32.14
N ARG A 115 -0.56 4.43 33.29
CA ARG A 115 0.01 4.81 34.60
C ARG A 115 1.15 3.90 35.01
#